data_AF-A0A0F2NNG3-F1
#
_entry.id   AF-A0A0F2NNG3-F1
#
_cell.length_a   1.000
_cell.length_b   1.000
_cell.length_c   1.000
_cell.angle_alpha   90.00
_cell.angle_beta   90.00
_cell.angle_gamma   90.00
#
_symmetry.space_group_name_H-M   'P 1'
#
loop_
_entity.id
_entity.type
_entity.pdbx_description
1 polymer ?
#
loop_
_entity_poly.entity_id
_entity_poly.type
_entity_poly.pdbx_seq_one_letter_code
_entity_poly.pdbx_strand_id
1 'polypeptide(L)' 'MAGDHIEMLVEQAHRIFGETSIFEVYDMPSRLEVIRTLVEFYRPMDIEKVDQYLVILDQLRDAP' A
#
# COMPACT_ATOMS: atom_id res chain seq x y z
N MET A 1 20.06 -2.63 -8.98
CA MET A 1 19.87 -2.37 -7.54
C MET A 1 18.40 -2.58 -7.25
N ALA A 2 18.00 -3.81 -6.91
CA ALA A 2 16.57 -4.15 -6.68
C ALA A 2 16.09 -3.65 -5.30
N GLY A 3 17.00 -3.58 -4.32
CA GLY A 3 16.71 -3.04 -2.99
C GLY A 3 16.23 -1.59 -3.02
N ASP A 4 16.90 -0.73 -3.79
CA ASP A 4 16.56 0.69 -3.90
C ASP A 4 15.13 0.94 -4.43
N HIS A 5 14.63 0.05 -5.29
CA HIS A 5 13.28 0.19 -5.85
C HIS A 5 12.21 -0.17 -4.82
N ILE A 6 12.40 -1.27 -4.09
CA ILE A 6 11.50 -1.71 -3.02
C ILE A 6 11.44 -0.66 -1.91
N GLU A 7 12.60 -0.15 -1.48
CA GLU A 7 12.65 0.92 -0.47
C GLU A 7 11.88 2.17 -0.91
N MET A 8 12.03 2.58 -2.18
CA MET A 8 11.31 3.72 -2.72
C MET A 8 9.79 3.51 -2.75
N LEU A 9 9.32 2.31 -3.10
CA LEU A 9 7.89 1.97 -3.10
C LEU A 9 7.31 2.00 -1.68
N VAL A 10 8.03 1.42 -0.71
CA VAL A 10 7.63 1.45 0.70
C VAL A 10 7.55 2.88 1.21
N GLU A 11 8.53 3.72 0.88
CA GLU A 11 8.52 5.13 1.28
C GLU A 11 7.34 5.90 0.66
N GLN A 12 7.01 5.64 -0.60
CA GLN A 12 5.82 6.23 -1.25
C GLN A 12 4.52 5.80 -0.58
N ALA A 13 4.38 4.52 -0.25
CA ALA A 13 3.22 4.01 0.48
C ALA A 13 3.08 4.68 1.86
N HIS A 14 4.20 4.85 2.58
CA HIS A 14 4.23 5.56 3.85
C HIS A 14 3.87 7.05 3.70
N ARG A 15 4.25 7.71 2.62
CA ARG A 15 3.84 9.11 2.38
C ARG A 15 2.33 9.25 2.12
N ILE A 16 1.69 8.22 1.58
CA ILE A 16 0.25 8.23 1.29
C ILE A 16 -0.57 7.88 2.52
N PHE A 17 -0.24 6.76 3.18
CA PHE A 17 -1.06 6.19 4.27
C PHE A 17 -0.47 6.31 5.67
N GLY A 18 0.79 6.73 5.82
CA GLY A 18 1.42 7.21 7.07
C GLY A 18 1.49 6.22 8.23
N GLU A 19 0.32 5.85 8.76
CA GLU A 19 0.13 4.99 9.92
C GLU A 19 0.00 3.51 9.55
N THR A 20 -0.56 3.18 8.39
CA THR A 20 -0.67 1.77 7.94
C THR A 20 0.61 1.35 7.24
N SER A 21 1.33 0.42 7.85
CA SER A 21 2.51 -0.19 7.25
C SER A 21 2.09 -0.99 6.02
N ILE A 22 2.71 -0.73 4.87
CA ILE A 22 2.41 -1.48 3.64
C ILE A 22 2.62 -2.99 3.79
N PHE A 23 3.48 -3.40 4.73
CA PHE A 23 3.70 -4.79 5.06
C PHE A 23 2.50 -5.46 5.75
N GLU A 24 1.64 -4.71 6.45
CA GLU A 24 0.45 -5.28 7.10
C GLU A 24 -0.58 -5.77 6.07
N VAL A 25 -0.64 -5.10 4.92
CA VAL A 25 -1.54 -5.47 3.83
C VAL A 25 -0.83 -6.21 2.69
N TYR A 26 0.51 -6.29 2.73
CA TYR A 26 1.32 -6.95 1.69
C TYR A 26 0.96 -8.42 1.54
N ASP A 27 0.81 -9.13 2.66
CA ASP A 27 0.49 -10.56 2.67
C ASP A 27 -1.00 -10.87 2.44
N MET A 28 -1.86 -9.85 2.37
CA MET A 28 -3.31 -10.06 2.18
C MET A 28 -3.60 -10.53 0.74
N PRO A 29 -4.18 -11.72 0.55
CA PRO A 29 -4.35 -12.30 -0.79
C PRO A 29 -5.38 -11.55 -1.63
N SER A 30 -6.29 -10.79 -1.01
CA SER A 30 -7.39 -10.13 -1.68
C SER A 30 -7.26 -8.61 -1.65
N ARG A 31 -7.29 -7.98 -2.83
CA ARG A 31 -7.39 -6.51 -2.97
C ARG A 31 -8.57 -5.93 -2.19
N LEU A 32 -9.66 -6.70 -2.05
CA LEU A 32 -10.86 -6.28 -1.35
C LEU A 32 -10.66 -6.26 0.17
N GLU A 33 -9.84 -7.16 0.71
CA GLU A 33 -9.45 -7.14 2.13
C GLU A 33 -8.55 -5.95 2.42
N VAL A 34 -7.56 -5.69 1.56
CA VAL A 34 -6.69 -4.50 1.66
C VAL A 34 -7.51 -3.22 1.72
N ILE A 35 -8.46 -3.06 0.79
CA ILE A 35 -9.34 -1.88 0.78
C ILE A 35 -10.12 -1.79 2.09
N ARG A 36 -10.76 -2.88 2.55
CA ARG A 36 -11.51 -2.84 3.81
C ARG A 36 -10.64 -2.39 4.98
N THR A 37 -9.44 -2.94 5.09
CA THR A 37 -8.47 -2.57 6.13
C THR A 37 -8.11 -1.08 6.06
N LEU A 38 -7.77 -0.57 4.86
CA LEU A 38 -7.44 0.85 4.66
C LEU A 38 -8.62 1.77 5.01
N VAL A 39 -9.85 1.36 4.69
CA VAL A 39 -11.08 2.12 4.97
C VAL A 39 -11.46 2.11 6.45
N GLU A 40 -11.15 1.03 7.17
CA GLU A 40 -11.37 0.94 8.61
C GLU A 40 -10.39 1.81 9.38
N PHE A 41 -9.12 1.84 8.97
CA PHE A 41 -8.09 2.66 9.62
C PHE A 41 -8.19 4.15 9.25
N TYR A 42 -8.61 4.48 8.02
CA TYR A 42 -8.65 5.86 7.54
C TYR A 42 -10.08 6.34 7.24
N ARG A 43 -10.64 7.11 8.17
CA ARG A 43 -11.80 7.97 7.91
C ARG A 43 -11.44 9.44 8.14
N PRO A 44 -11.83 10.36 7.24
CA PRO A 44 -12.56 10.13 5.99
C PRO A 44 -11.70 9.48 4.90
N MET A 45 -12.32 8.56 4.14
CA MET A 45 -11.67 7.80 3.09
C MET A 45 -11.36 8.68 1.87
N ASP A 46 -10.08 8.80 1.53
CA ASP A 46 -9.60 9.48 0.34
C ASP A 46 -9.36 8.43 -0.78
N ILE A 47 -10.29 8.37 -1.73
CA ILE A 47 -10.31 7.35 -2.78
C ILE A 47 -9.06 7.42 -3.65
N GLU A 48 -8.55 8.63 -3.93
CA GLU A 48 -7.36 8.81 -4.77
C GLU A 48 -6.11 8.24 -4.09
N LYS A 49 -6.00 8.45 -2.77
CA LYS A 49 -4.92 7.87 -1.98
C LYS A 49 -5.01 6.35 -1.94
N VAL A 50 -6.21 5.79 -1.71
CA VAL A 50 -6.43 4.33 -1.73
C VAL A 50 -5.98 3.75 -3.07
N ASP A 51 -6.36 4.36 -4.19
CA ASP A 51 -6.00 3.86 -5.52
C ASP A 51 -4.49 3.91 -5.76
N GLN A 52 -3.82 5.03 -5.42
CA GLN A 52 -2.37 5.17 -5.50
C GLN A 52 -1.64 4.13 -4.65
N TYR A 53 -2.12 3.88 -3.45
CA TYR A 53 -1.53 2.90 -2.55
C TYR A 53 -1.66 1.46 -3.08
N LEU A 54 -2.80 1.12 -3.70
CA LEU A 54 -2.99 -0.18 -4.34
C LEU A 54 -2.05 -0.38 -5.52
N VAL A 55 -1.79 0.66 -6.31
CA VAL A 55 -0.81 0.60 -7.42
C VAL A 55 0.59 0.31 -6.89
N ILE A 56 1.00 0.97 -5.81
CA ILE A 56 2.30 0.73 -5.17
C ILE A 56 2.39 -0.69 -4.60
N LEU A 57 1.30 -1.18 -4.01
CA LEU A 57 1.22 -2.54 -3.48
C LEU A 57 1.36 -3.59 -4.58
N ASP A 58 0.68 -3.40 -5.72
CA ASP A 58 0.78 -4.28 -6.88
C ASP A 58 2.22 -4.29 -7.42
N GLN A 59 2.87 -3.12 -7.54
CA GLN A 59 4.28 -3.01 -7.94
C GLN A 59 5.25 -3.72 -6.98
N LEU A 60 4.98 -3.65 -5.68
CA LEU A 60 5.76 -4.33 -4.64
C LEU A 60 5.66 -5.85 -4.76
N ARG A 61 4.48 -6.38 -5.12
CA ARG A 61 4.24 -7.83 -5.29
C ARG A 61 4.82 -8.38 -6.59
N ASP A 62 4.88 -7.56 -7.63
CA ASP A 62 5.47 -7.91 -8.92
C ASP A 62 6.99 -7.66 -8.99
N ALA A 63 7.59 -7.11 -7.93
CA ALA A 63 9.04 -6.88 -7.86
C ALA A 63 9.80 -8.22 -7.80
N PRO A 64 10.87 -8.39 -8.62
CA PRO A 64 11.63 -9.64 -8.74
C PRO A 64 12.58 -9.94 -7.57
#